data_AF-A0A2T7P2G9-F1
#
_entry.id   AF-A0A2T7P2G9-F1
#
_cell.length_a   1.000
_cell.length_b   1.000
_cell.length_c   1.000
_cell.angle_alpha   90.00
_cell.angle_beta   90.00
_cell.angle_gamma   90.00
#
_symmetry.space_group_name_H-M   'P 1'
#
loop_
_entity.id
_entity.type
_entity.pdbx_description
1 polymer ?
#
loop_
_entity_poly.entity_id
_entity_poly.type
_entity_poly.pdbx_seq_one_letter_code
_entity_poly.pdbx_strand_id
1 'polypeptide(L)'
;MKKKRKLDPAIAQAREMKRRKKIEKQMKRLEKYGRRLKPIDEIEGEPKLKRELTLRARELPPLTQEETESHALLQKQWARYKFRQFVQEVHAISSILQEQDRALEELRFESPELYQMAIQVDDKLIPFSFKGPTKTPPIKGYEAQDGEYIDTTKTFD
;
A
#
# COMPACT_ATOMS: atom_id res chain seq x y z
N MET A 1 -49.27 -25.67 -40.22
CA MET A 1 -48.01 -24.98 -39.84
C MET A 1 -46.82 -25.78 -40.35
N LYS A 2 -45.83 -25.16 -41.02
CA LYS A 2 -44.68 -25.88 -41.60
C LYS A 2 -43.70 -26.34 -40.49
N LYS A 3 -43.24 -27.61 -40.56
CA LYS A 3 -42.31 -28.22 -39.61
C LYS A 3 -40.93 -27.55 -39.72
N LYS A 4 -40.41 -26.98 -38.62
CA LYS A 4 -39.05 -26.42 -38.59
C LYS A 4 -38.04 -27.54 -38.84
N ARG A 5 -37.21 -27.39 -39.87
CA ARG A 5 -36.11 -28.34 -40.16
C ARG A 5 -35.01 -28.20 -39.11
N LYS A 6 -34.49 -29.33 -38.61
CA LYS A 6 -33.30 -29.34 -37.74
C LYS A 6 -32.11 -28.78 -38.53
N LEU A 7 -31.34 -27.93 -37.88
CA LEU A 7 -30.14 -27.32 -38.46
C LEU A 7 -29.06 -28.39 -38.65
N ASP A 8 -28.32 -28.35 -39.77
CA ASP A 8 -27.25 -29.30 -40.03
C ASP A 8 -26.20 -29.30 -38.89
N PRO A 9 -25.72 -30.48 -38.44
CA PRO A 9 -24.77 -30.60 -37.33
C PRO A 9 -23.49 -29.76 -37.53
N ALA A 10 -22.99 -29.69 -38.77
CA ALA A 10 -21.81 -28.89 -39.12
C ALA A 10 -22.04 -27.38 -38.93
N ILE A 11 -23.26 -26.89 -39.23
CA ILE A 11 -23.63 -25.48 -39.05
C ILE A 11 -23.81 -25.17 -37.55
N ALA A 12 -24.33 -26.12 -36.77
CA ALA A 12 -24.44 -25.99 -35.32
C ALA A 12 -23.06 -25.92 -34.64
N GLN A 13 -22.14 -26.82 -34.99
CA GLN A 13 -20.76 -26.82 -34.47
C GLN A 13 -19.99 -25.55 -34.89
N ALA A 14 -20.14 -25.08 -36.14
CA ALA A 14 -19.53 -23.83 -36.59
C ALA A 14 -20.05 -22.60 -35.80
N ARG A 15 -21.34 -22.57 -35.46
CA ARG A 15 -21.92 -21.52 -34.60
C ARG A 15 -21.38 -21.60 -33.18
N GLU A 16 -21.23 -22.80 -32.63
CA GLU A 16 -20.66 -23.00 -31.29
C GLU A 16 -19.19 -22.60 -31.24
N MET A 17 -18.37 -23.00 -32.21
CA MET A 17 -16.96 -22.60 -32.31
C MET A 17 -16.79 -21.09 -32.45
N LYS A 18 -17.68 -20.42 -33.21
CA LYS A 18 -17.71 -18.95 -33.29
C LYS A 18 -18.07 -18.31 -31.94
N ARG A 19 -19.02 -18.89 -31.18
CA ARG A 19 -19.37 -18.42 -29.83
C ARG A 19 -18.20 -18.61 -28.86
N ARG A 20 -17.57 -19.78 -28.84
CA ARG A 20 -16.37 -20.07 -28.01
C ARG A 20 -15.24 -19.08 -28.30
N LYS A 21 -14.90 -18.86 -29.57
CA LYS A 21 -13.87 -17.87 -29.97
C LYS A 21 -14.23 -16.44 -29.58
N LYS A 22 -15.51 -16.06 -29.60
CA LYS A 22 -15.96 -14.73 -29.17
C LYS A 22 -15.78 -14.55 -27.65
N ILE A 23 -16.16 -15.57 -26.87
CA ILE A 23 -15.98 -15.59 -25.41
C ILE A 23 -14.49 -15.56 -25.07
N GLU A 24 -13.66 -16.37 -25.72
CA GLU A 24 -12.21 -16.39 -25.50
C GLU A 24 -11.57 -15.02 -25.78
N LYS A 25 -11.96 -14.35 -26.86
CA LYS A 25 -11.49 -12.98 -27.16
C LYS A 25 -11.95 -11.97 -26.10
N GLN A 26 -13.18 -12.10 -25.59
CA GLN A 26 -13.68 -11.25 -24.51
C GLN A 26 -12.93 -11.51 -23.20
N MET A 27 -12.64 -12.77 -22.86
CA MET A 27 -11.82 -13.12 -21.70
C MET A 27 -10.40 -12.53 -21.83
N LYS A 28 -9.73 -12.69 -22.98
CA LYS A 28 -8.41 -12.08 -23.24
C LYS A 28 -8.44 -10.56 -23.15
N ARG A 29 -9.54 -9.94 -23.57
CA ARG A 29 -9.75 -8.49 -23.41
C ARG A 29 -9.87 -8.15 -21.93
N LEU A 30 -10.80 -8.76 -21.20
CA LEU A 30 -11.00 -8.52 -19.77
C LEU A 30 -9.74 -8.76 -18.94
N GLU A 31 -8.98 -9.81 -19.24
CA GLU A 31 -7.70 -10.09 -18.60
C GLU A 31 -6.68 -8.96 -18.82
N LYS A 32 -6.63 -8.40 -20.04
CA LYS A 32 -5.75 -7.27 -20.35
C LYS A 32 -6.19 -5.97 -19.66
N TYR A 33 -7.51 -5.74 -19.53
CA TYR A 33 -8.05 -4.56 -18.85
C TYR A 33 -7.91 -4.66 -17.32
N GLY A 34 -8.17 -5.83 -16.73
CA GLY A 34 -8.05 -6.06 -15.28
C GLY A 34 -6.62 -5.95 -14.74
N ARG A 35 -5.60 -6.00 -15.61
CA ARG A 35 -4.19 -5.76 -15.25
C ARG A 35 -3.79 -4.28 -15.28
N ARG A 36 -4.66 -3.37 -15.73
CA ARG A 36 -4.35 -1.93 -15.72
C ARG A 36 -4.49 -1.42 -14.28
N LEU A 37 -3.39 -0.93 -13.74
CA LEU A 37 -3.39 -0.27 -12.45
C LEU A 37 -4.10 1.07 -12.55
N LYS A 38 -4.85 1.43 -11.50
CA LYS A 38 -5.41 2.78 -11.37
C LYS A 38 -4.24 3.78 -11.22
N PRO A 39 -4.32 4.96 -11.84
CA PRO A 39 -3.29 5.98 -11.67
C PRO A 39 -3.25 6.44 -10.21
N ILE A 40 -2.06 6.80 -9.74
CA ILE A 40 -1.84 7.33 -8.39
C ILE A 40 -1.67 8.84 -8.51
N ASP A 41 -2.76 9.57 -8.24
CA ASP A 41 -2.84 11.02 -8.40
C ASP A 41 -1.71 11.77 -7.67
N GLU A 42 -1.29 11.29 -6.49
CA GLU A 42 -0.22 11.89 -5.68
C GLU A 42 1.17 11.80 -6.34
N ILE A 43 1.43 10.73 -7.10
CA ILE A 43 2.73 10.51 -7.77
C ILE A 43 2.77 11.27 -9.09
N GLU A 44 1.69 11.19 -9.88
CA GLU A 44 1.67 11.80 -11.20
C GLU A 44 1.56 13.34 -11.14
N GLY A 45 0.92 13.85 -10.09
CA GLY A 45 0.67 15.28 -9.89
C GLY A 45 -0.31 15.86 -10.91
N GLU A 46 -0.90 17.02 -10.59
CA GLU A 46 -1.92 17.59 -11.46
C GLU A 46 -1.35 18.12 -12.78
N PRO A 47 -1.86 17.67 -13.95
CA PRO A 47 -1.39 18.15 -15.26
C PRO A 47 -1.58 19.66 -15.46
N LYS A 48 -2.57 20.26 -14.77
CA LYS A 48 -2.83 21.71 -14.81
C LYS A 48 -1.66 22.50 -14.22
N LEU A 49 -1.14 22.07 -13.07
CA LEU A 49 0.00 22.74 -12.41
C LEU A 49 1.27 22.68 -13.27
N LYS A 50 1.49 21.57 -13.97
CA LYS A 50 2.62 21.44 -14.91
C LYS A 50 2.52 22.44 -16.07
N ARG A 51 1.31 22.72 -16.57
CA ARG A 51 1.08 23.69 -17.65
C ARG A 51 1.19 25.14 -17.18
N GLU A 52 0.73 25.41 -15.96
CA GLU A 52 0.71 26.76 -15.37
C GLU A 52 1.99 27.09 -14.60
N LEU A 53 3.03 26.25 -14.68
CA LEU A 53 4.26 26.41 -13.90
C LEU A 53 4.89 27.79 -14.09
N THR A 54 4.92 28.32 -15.32
CA THR A 54 5.47 29.64 -15.62
C THR A 54 4.67 30.79 -15.02
N LEU A 55 3.35 30.62 -14.87
CA LEU A 55 2.46 31.64 -14.30
C LEU A 55 2.45 31.62 -12.76
N ARG A 56 2.68 30.43 -12.17
CA ARG A 56 2.62 30.21 -10.71
C ARG A 56 3.99 30.11 -10.04
N ALA A 57 5.08 30.10 -10.81
CA ALA A 57 6.43 30.03 -10.28
C ALA A 57 6.71 31.25 -9.38
N ARG A 58 7.30 30.99 -8.22
CA ARG A 58 7.80 32.02 -7.33
C ARG A 58 9.28 32.19 -7.60
N GLU A 59 9.70 33.39 -7.95
CA GLU A 59 11.12 33.73 -8.02
C GLU A 59 11.65 33.88 -6.58
N LEU A 60 12.55 32.97 -6.20
CA LEU A 60 13.18 32.99 -4.88
C LEU A 60 14.52 33.73 -4.97
N PRO A 61 14.88 34.55 -3.97
CA PRO A 61 16.20 35.14 -3.90
C PRO A 61 17.27 34.05 -3.76
N PRO A 62 18.48 34.26 -4.30
CA PRO A 62 19.58 33.33 -4.07
C PRO A 62 19.93 33.29 -2.58
N LEU A 63 20.22 32.10 -2.07
CA LEU A 63 20.68 31.93 -0.69
C LEU A 63 22.03 32.61 -0.49
N THR A 64 22.19 33.26 0.65
CA THR A 64 23.48 33.83 1.08
C THR A 64 24.45 32.70 1.45
N GLN A 65 25.75 32.99 1.40
CA GLN A 65 26.76 31.99 1.75
C GLN A 65 26.58 31.48 3.19
N GLU A 66 26.29 32.37 4.14
CA GLU A 66 26.03 32.02 5.54
C GLU A 66 24.85 31.04 5.68
N GLU A 67 23.76 31.27 4.95
CA GLU A 67 22.60 30.37 4.95
C GLU A 67 22.97 28.99 4.39
N THR A 68 23.71 28.94 3.29
CA THR A 68 24.15 27.66 2.70
C THR A 68 25.07 26.86 3.63
N GLU A 69 25.99 27.53 4.32
CA GLU A 69 26.86 26.91 5.31
C GLU A 69 26.07 26.42 6.53
N SER A 70 25.10 27.21 7.01
CA SER A 70 24.22 26.82 8.11
C SER A 70 23.39 25.58 7.77
N HIS A 71 22.84 25.50 6.55
CA HIS A 71 22.10 24.35 6.05
C HIS A 71 22.99 23.11 5.99
N ALA A 72 24.21 23.25 5.46
CA ALA A 72 25.16 22.13 5.38
C ALA A 72 25.56 21.62 6.77
N LEU A 73 25.76 22.51 7.74
CA LEU A 73 26.04 22.14 9.13
C LEU A 73 24.85 21.43 9.78
N LEU A 74 23.64 21.95 9.61
CA LEU A 74 22.41 21.35 10.12
C LEU A 74 22.19 19.96 9.54
N GLN A 75 22.39 19.78 8.23
CA GLN A 75 22.25 18.49 7.57
C GLN A 75 23.28 17.47 8.10
N LYS A 76 24.53 17.89 8.34
CA LYS A 76 25.55 17.02 8.98
C LYS A 76 25.14 16.61 10.39
N GLN A 77 24.61 17.54 11.19
CA GLN A 77 24.12 17.23 12.54
C GLN A 77 22.93 16.28 12.51
N TRP A 78 21.98 16.53 11.61
CA TRP A 78 20.81 15.67 11.41
C TRP A 78 21.20 14.26 10.99
N ALA A 79 22.14 14.12 10.05
CA ALA A 79 22.64 12.83 9.61
C ALA A 79 23.28 12.04 10.77
N ARG A 80 24.10 12.71 11.60
CA ARG A 80 24.69 12.09 12.80
C ARG A 80 23.62 11.66 13.81
N TYR A 81 22.61 12.50 14.03
CA TYR A 81 21.49 12.19 14.93
C TYR A 81 20.70 10.98 14.44
N LYS A 82 20.28 10.97 13.17
CA LYS A 82 19.54 9.84 12.58
C LYS A 82 20.34 8.55 12.56
N PHE A 83 21.65 8.63 12.35
CA PHE A 83 22.53 7.47 12.44
C PHE A 83 22.57 6.89 13.87
N ARG A 84 22.70 7.74 14.90
CA ARG A 84 22.67 7.28 16.30
C ARG A 84 21.32 6.64 16.64
N GLN A 85 20.22 7.24 16.22
CA GLN A 85 18.88 6.68 16.41
C GLN A 85 18.78 5.30 15.76
N PHE A 86 19.21 5.16 14.50
CA PHE A 86 19.21 3.88 13.78
C PHE A 86 20.05 2.81 14.50
N VAL A 87 21.26 3.13 14.93
CA VAL A 87 22.12 2.19 15.66
C VAL A 87 21.46 1.73 16.96
N GLN A 88 20.80 2.63 17.69
CA GLN A 88 20.06 2.27 18.91
C GLN A 88 18.86 1.37 18.62
N GLU A 89 18.07 1.66 17.58
CA GLU A 89 16.93 0.84 17.16
C GLU A 89 17.38 -0.56 16.73
N VAL A 90 18.43 -0.66 15.92
CA VAL A 90 19.00 -1.95 15.48
C VAL A 90 19.53 -2.75 16.67
N HIS A 91 20.24 -2.10 17.59
CA HIS A 91 20.72 -2.76 18.80
C HIS A 91 19.55 -3.28 19.64
N ALA A 92 18.52 -2.48 19.88
CA ALA A 92 17.34 -2.89 20.65
C ALA A 92 16.64 -4.10 20.01
N ILE A 93 16.43 -4.08 18.69
CA ILE A 93 15.84 -5.22 17.97
C ILE A 93 16.73 -6.46 18.09
N SER A 94 18.04 -6.32 17.90
CA SER A 94 18.98 -7.44 18.04
C SER A 94 18.96 -8.03 19.44
N SER A 95 18.91 -7.20 20.48
CA SER A 95 18.80 -7.67 21.86
C SER A 95 17.50 -8.43 22.09
N ILE A 96 16.36 -7.89 21.61
CA ILE A 96 15.06 -8.58 21.73
C ILE A 96 15.09 -9.95 21.07
N LEU A 97 15.66 -10.06 19.87
CA LEU A 97 15.78 -11.33 19.15
C LEU A 97 16.70 -12.33 19.86
N GLN A 98 17.86 -11.87 20.35
CA GLN A 98 18.78 -12.74 21.10
C GLN A 98 18.15 -13.29 22.38
N GLU A 99 17.43 -12.46 23.12
CA GLU A 99 16.74 -12.90 24.33
C GLU A 99 15.55 -13.82 24.01
N GLN A 100 14.84 -13.56 22.90
CA GLN A 100 13.79 -14.46 22.41
C GLN A 100 14.36 -15.84 22.06
N ASP A 101 15.47 -15.90 21.31
CA ASP A 101 16.12 -17.15 20.92
C ASP A 101 16.59 -17.92 22.16
N ARG A 102 17.24 -17.24 23.10
CA ARG A 102 17.68 -17.83 24.37
C ARG A 102 16.51 -18.40 25.16
N ALA A 103 15.41 -17.64 25.29
CA ALA A 103 14.22 -18.09 26.00
C ALA A 103 13.59 -19.33 25.34
N LEU A 104 13.62 -19.42 24.00
CA LEU A 104 13.14 -20.60 23.27
C LEU A 104 14.06 -21.82 23.44
N GLU A 105 15.37 -21.61 23.50
CA GLU A 105 16.34 -22.68 23.79
C GLU A 105 16.13 -23.23 25.20
N GLU A 106 16.03 -22.36 26.21
CA GLU A 106 15.74 -22.74 27.60
C GLU A 106 14.39 -23.49 27.69
N LEU A 107 13.34 -22.97 27.05
CA LEU A 107 12.03 -23.63 26.99
C LEU A 107 12.10 -25.03 26.36
N ARG A 108 12.94 -25.22 25.33
CA ARG A 108 13.12 -26.52 24.68
C ARG A 108 13.76 -27.55 25.60
N PHE A 109 14.70 -27.13 26.47
CA PHE A 109 15.32 -28.01 27.46
C PHE A 109 14.34 -28.39 28.57
N GLU A 110 13.47 -27.47 28.98
CA GLU A 110 12.47 -27.71 30.03
C GLU A 110 11.26 -28.52 29.54
N SER A 111 10.69 -28.15 28.39
CA SER A 111 9.50 -28.81 27.82
C SER A 111 9.47 -28.74 26.29
N PRO A 112 9.69 -29.87 25.59
CA PRO A 112 9.65 -29.90 24.13
C PRO A 112 8.24 -29.68 23.57
N GLU A 113 7.19 -30.02 24.32
CA GLU A 113 5.79 -29.83 23.90
C GLU A 113 5.42 -28.34 23.85
N LEU A 114 5.81 -27.58 24.87
CA LEU A 114 5.56 -26.14 24.92
C LEU A 114 6.34 -25.39 23.84
N TYR A 115 7.58 -25.80 23.57
CA TYR A 115 8.38 -25.26 22.48
C TYR A 115 7.69 -25.44 21.11
N GLN A 116 7.13 -26.63 20.84
CA GLN A 116 6.40 -26.89 19.59
C GLN A 116 5.15 -26.03 19.44
N MET A 117 4.49 -25.67 20.54
CA MET A 117 3.34 -24.76 20.54
C MET A 117 3.77 -23.31 20.35
N ALA A 118 4.85 -22.88 21.00
CA ALA A 118 5.35 -21.50 20.96
C ALA A 118 5.84 -21.05 19.57
N ILE A 119 6.33 -21.98 18.74
CA ILE A 119 6.83 -21.68 17.39
C ILE A 119 5.71 -21.58 16.35
N GLN A 120 4.51 -22.07 16.67
CA GLN A 120 3.40 -21.99 15.73
C GLN A 120 2.99 -20.54 15.49
N VAL A 121 2.68 -20.23 14.22
CA VAL A 121 2.18 -18.91 13.84
C VAL A 121 0.76 -18.75 14.37
N ASP A 122 0.50 -17.67 15.09
CA ASP A 122 -0.87 -17.35 15.53
C ASP A 122 -1.64 -16.67 14.39
N ASP A 123 -2.56 -17.43 13.80
CA ASP A 123 -3.45 -16.94 12.73
C ASP A 123 -4.31 -15.74 13.16
N LYS A 124 -4.51 -15.52 14.48
CA LYS A 124 -5.28 -14.38 14.99
C LYS A 124 -4.56 -13.04 14.86
N LEU A 125 -3.25 -13.05 14.58
CA LEU A 125 -2.47 -11.83 14.37
C LEU A 125 -2.79 -11.15 13.02
N ILE A 126 -3.51 -11.83 12.12
CA ILE A 126 -3.86 -11.30 10.79
C ILE A 126 -5.39 -11.27 10.65
N PRO A 127 -6.04 -10.11 10.41
CA PRO A 127 -5.46 -8.80 10.13
C PRO A 127 -5.15 -7.97 11.39
N PHE A 128 -3.91 -7.49 11.51
CA PHE A 128 -3.51 -6.50 12.51
C PHE A 128 -3.87 -5.08 12.06
N SER A 129 -4.50 -4.29 12.93
CA SER A 129 -4.79 -2.87 12.69
C SER A 129 -4.36 -2.03 13.89
N PHE A 130 -3.62 -0.95 13.61
CA PHE A 130 -3.14 0.00 14.61
C PHE A 130 -3.34 1.42 14.11
N LYS A 131 -3.80 2.32 14.99
CA LYS A 131 -3.88 3.76 14.73
C LYS A 131 -2.70 4.43 15.43
N GLY A 132 -1.93 5.21 14.68
CA GLY A 132 -0.79 5.96 15.22
C GLY A 132 -1.19 6.97 16.30
N PRO A 133 -0.22 7.47 17.08
CA PRO A 133 -0.48 8.47 18.12
C PRO A 133 -1.01 9.77 17.51
N THR A 134 -1.95 10.42 18.20
CA THR A 134 -2.45 11.74 17.83
C THR A 134 -1.59 12.85 18.44
N LYS A 135 -1.58 14.04 17.82
CA LYS A 135 -0.87 15.21 18.36
C LYS A 135 -1.39 15.63 19.73
N THR A 136 -2.71 15.52 19.92
CA THR A 136 -3.40 15.79 21.20
C THR A 136 -4.35 14.64 21.52
N PRO A 137 -4.51 14.27 22.80
CA PRO A 137 -5.47 13.24 23.20
C PRO A 137 -6.92 13.71 22.97
N PRO A 138 -7.89 12.77 22.86
CA PRO A 138 -9.29 13.10 22.68
C PRO A 138 -9.89 13.77 23.92
N ILE A 139 -10.77 14.75 23.70
CA ILE A 139 -11.51 15.43 24.75
C ILE A 139 -12.76 14.61 25.10
N LYS A 140 -12.95 14.27 26.38
CA LYS A 140 -14.10 13.50 26.86
C LYS A 140 -15.38 14.33 26.75
N GLY A 141 -16.39 13.81 26.09
CA GLY A 141 -17.69 14.48 25.93
C GLY A 141 -17.71 15.58 24.86
N TYR A 142 -16.73 15.61 23.95
CA TYR A 142 -16.77 16.50 22.81
C TYR A 142 -17.83 16.05 21.79
N GLU A 143 -18.83 16.88 21.57
CA GLU A 143 -19.82 16.71 20.51
C GLU A 143 -19.30 17.39 19.24
N ALA A 144 -19.00 16.58 18.23
CA ALA A 144 -18.63 17.11 16.92
C ALA A 144 -19.86 17.75 16.24
N GLN A 145 -19.63 18.80 15.46
CA GLN A 145 -20.68 19.42 14.67
C GLN A 145 -21.18 18.47 13.59
N ASP A 146 -22.48 18.52 13.30
CA ASP A 146 -23.09 17.74 12.22
C ASP A 146 -22.56 18.17 10.85
N GLY A 147 -22.35 17.19 9.99
CA GLY A 147 -21.90 17.38 8.61
C GLY A 147 -22.13 16.15 7.75
N GLU A 148 -22.17 16.34 6.44
CA GLU A 148 -22.32 15.25 5.46
C GLU A 148 -20.96 14.88 4.85
N TYR A 149 -20.64 13.59 4.82
CA TYR A 149 -19.48 13.07 4.09
C TYR A 149 -19.91 12.61 2.70
N ILE A 150 -19.42 13.32 1.68
CA ILE A 150 -19.61 12.93 0.27
C ILE A 150 -18.30 12.37 -0.25
N ASP A 151 -18.31 11.10 -0.65
CA ASP A 151 -17.14 10.46 -1.27
C ASP A 151 -16.94 11.01 -2.69
N THR A 152 -15.84 11.73 -2.90
CA THR A 152 -15.44 12.29 -4.19
C THR A 152 -14.33 11.48 -4.87
N THR A 153 -14.10 10.24 -4.45
CA THR A 153 -13.08 9.38 -5.07
C THR A 153 -13.40 9.12 -6.55
N LYS A 154 -12.38 9.31 -7.40
CA LYS A 154 -12.53 9.11 -8.85
C LYS A 154 -12.63 7.61 -9.15
N THR A 155 -13.69 7.21 -9.82
CA THR A 155 -13.82 5.86 -10.37
C THR A 155 -13.08 5.78 -11.71
N PHE A 156 -12.28 4.73 -11.88
CA PHE A 156 -11.54 4.43 -13.12
C PHE A 156 -12.03 3.07 -13.64
N ASP A 157 -12.60 3.04 -14.85
CA ASP A 157 -13.12 1.85 -15.55
C ASP A 157 -12.12 1.24 -16.54
#